data_AF-A0A2A2F6F3-F1
#
_entry.id   AF-A0A2A2F6F3-F1
#
_cell.length_a   1.000
_cell.length_b   1.000
_cell.length_c   1.000
_cell.angle_alpha   90.00
_cell.angle_beta   90.00
_cell.angle_gamma   90.00
#
_symmetry.space_group_name_H-M   'P 1'
#
loop_
_entity.id
_entity.type
_entity.pdbx_description
1 polymer ?
#
loop_
_entity_poly.entity_id
_entity_poly.type
_entity_poly.pdbx_seq_one_letter_code
_entity_poly.pdbx_strand_id
1 'polypeptide(L)'
;MLLRSLWRRSRRQSEKSGNNGFRLRDHLTYTGDYHLERLSKLLELRYQRKFPWNSDDSIRDMIHFASRVQDQDIQRELLLFYLNCSPAVQEYLRSGGIVDASHYIHNPNRNGDGSD
;
A
#
# COMPACT_ATOMS: atom_id res chain seq x y z
N MET A 1 -0.17 34.09 17.34
CA MET A 1 0.04 32.86 18.13
C MET A 1 -1.34 32.32 18.52
N LEU A 2 -1.78 31.07 18.38
CA LEU A 2 -1.17 29.78 18.02
C LEU A 2 -2.36 28.80 17.72
N LEU A 3 -2.21 27.98 16.66
CA LEU A 3 -2.72 26.61 16.39
C LEU A 3 -4.24 26.29 16.50
N ARG A 4 -4.91 25.82 15.43
CA ARG A 4 -4.79 24.50 14.76
C ARG A 4 -4.72 23.31 15.73
N SER A 5 -5.87 22.76 16.14
CA SER A 5 -5.96 21.35 16.56
C SER A 5 -7.40 20.82 16.63
N LEU A 6 -7.93 20.28 15.53
CA LEU A 6 -9.13 19.42 15.54
C LEU A 6 -8.87 18.01 14.98
N TRP A 7 -7.62 17.56 14.95
CA TRP A 7 -7.26 16.20 14.47
C TRP A 7 -6.75 15.27 15.57
N ARG A 8 -7.05 15.56 16.85
CA ARG A 8 -6.50 14.81 17.99
C ARG A 8 -7.54 14.06 18.82
N ARG A 9 -8.62 13.57 18.19
CA ARG A 9 -9.67 12.81 18.91
C ARG A 9 -10.19 11.57 18.17
N SER A 10 -9.34 10.86 17.43
CA SER A 10 -9.66 9.51 16.93
C SER A 10 -8.55 8.47 17.17
N ARG A 11 -7.55 8.77 18.03
CA ARG A 11 -6.42 7.87 18.33
C ARG A 11 -6.37 7.34 19.77
N ARG A 12 -7.46 7.43 20.55
CA ARG A 12 -7.43 7.02 21.97
C ARG A 12 -8.51 6.00 22.36
N GLN A 13 -9.11 5.32 21.39
CA GLN A 13 -10.11 4.28 21.65
C GLN A 13 -9.87 3.05 20.78
N SER A 14 -8.62 2.57 20.75
CA SER A 14 -8.30 1.23 20.27
C SER A 14 -7.03 0.69 20.94
N GLU A 15 -6.89 0.96 22.23
CA GLU A 15 -5.85 0.38 23.08
C GLU A 15 -6.54 -0.29 24.27
N LYS A 16 -7.17 -1.44 24.01
CA LYS A 16 -7.54 -2.50 24.97
C LYS A 16 -8.56 -3.45 24.33
N SER A 17 -8.08 -4.26 23.40
CA SER A 17 -8.61 -5.61 23.23
C SER A 17 -7.45 -6.46 22.75
N GLY A 18 -7.16 -7.53 23.48
CA GLY A 18 -6.07 -8.45 23.17
C GLY A 18 -6.27 -9.01 21.77
N ASN A 19 -5.56 -8.47 20.80
CA ASN A 19 -5.60 -8.97 19.44
C ASN A 19 -4.51 -10.03 19.34
N ASN A 20 -4.88 -11.28 19.09
CA ASN A 20 -4.04 -12.17 18.30
C ASN A 20 -3.93 -11.51 16.92
N GLY A 21 -3.12 -10.45 16.86
CA GLY A 21 -3.23 -9.39 15.87
C GLY A 21 -2.98 -9.94 14.49
N PHE A 22 -3.87 -9.61 13.56
CA PHE A 22 -3.66 -9.88 12.15
C PHE A 22 -2.23 -9.47 11.77
N ARG A 23 -1.42 -10.47 11.43
CA ARG A 23 -0.03 -10.30 11.00
C ARG A 23 0.00 -10.49 9.50
N LEU A 24 0.27 -9.43 8.77
CA LEU A 24 0.22 -9.41 7.31
C LEU A 24 1.06 -10.56 6.73
N ARG A 25 2.29 -10.73 7.25
CA ARG A 25 3.24 -11.77 6.80
C ARG A 25 2.72 -13.19 6.96
N ASP A 26 1.95 -13.48 8.02
CA ASP A 26 1.41 -14.83 8.29
C ASP A 26 0.35 -15.23 7.25
N HIS A 27 -0.13 -14.27 6.45
CA HIS A 27 -1.18 -14.45 5.46
C HIS A 27 -0.72 -14.18 4.02
N LEU A 28 0.57 -13.89 3.80
CA LEU A 28 1.12 -13.74 2.46
C LEU A 28 1.30 -15.09 1.78
N THR A 29 0.93 -15.15 0.51
CA THR A 29 1.29 -16.28 -0.37
C THR A 29 2.75 -16.15 -0.78
N TYR A 30 3.36 -17.25 -1.23
CA TYR A 30 4.73 -17.22 -1.79
C TYR A 30 4.85 -16.19 -2.93
N THR A 31 3.86 -16.16 -3.83
CA THR A 31 3.80 -15.20 -4.94
C THR A 31 3.61 -13.76 -4.44
N GLY A 32 2.81 -13.56 -3.39
CA GLY A 32 2.67 -12.27 -2.72
C GLY A 32 4.00 -11.76 -2.15
N ASP A 33 4.74 -12.62 -1.44
CA ASP A 33 6.05 -12.27 -0.87
C ASP A 33 7.07 -11.92 -1.97
N TYR A 34 7.08 -12.68 -3.07
CA TYR A 34 7.90 -12.37 -4.25
C TYR A 34 7.64 -10.97 -4.82
N HIS A 35 6.37 -10.61 -5.02
CA HIS A 35 6.01 -9.29 -5.54
C HIS A 35 6.36 -8.17 -4.55
N LEU A 36 6.26 -8.44 -3.25
CA LEU A 36 6.63 -7.50 -2.21
C LEU A 36 8.14 -7.21 -2.18
N GLU A 37 8.96 -8.26 -2.30
CA GLU A 37 10.42 -8.14 -2.44
C GLU A 37 10.79 -7.34 -3.70
N ARG A 38 10.17 -7.66 -4.84
CA ARG A 38 10.44 -6.97 -6.11
C ARG A 38 10.02 -5.50 -6.06
N LEU A 39 8.89 -5.19 -5.44
CA LEU A 39 8.44 -3.81 -5.21
C LEU A 39 9.48 -3.03 -4.42
N SER A 40 9.97 -3.58 -3.30
CA SER A 40 11.01 -2.91 -2.51
C SER A 40 12.29 -2.66 -3.30
N LYS A 41 12.74 -3.61 -4.14
CA LYS A 41 13.92 -3.44 -4.99
C LYS A 41 13.73 -2.30 -6.00
N LEU A 42 12.55 -2.20 -6.61
CA LEU A 42 12.23 -1.09 -7.53
C LEU A 42 12.28 0.26 -6.82
N LEU A 43 11.73 0.35 -5.61
CA LEU A 43 11.75 1.58 -4.81
C LEU A 43 13.16 1.99 -4.39
N GLU A 44 14.00 1.02 -4.03
CA GLU A 44 15.41 1.27 -3.71
C GLU A 44 16.17 1.80 -4.95
N LEU A 45 16.04 1.13 -6.09
CA LEU A 45 16.77 1.48 -7.31
C LEU A 45 16.37 2.86 -7.87
N ARG A 46 15.08 3.20 -7.84
CA ARG A 46 14.55 4.43 -8.49
C ARG A 46 14.45 5.62 -7.56
N TYR A 47 14.21 5.39 -6.27
CA TYR A 47 13.97 6.46 -5.28
C TYR A 47 15.01 6.49 -4.16
N GLN A 48 16.02 5.61 -4.20
CA GLN A 48 17.05 5.50 -3.15
C GLN A 48 16.45 5.31 -1.75
N ARG A 49 15.25 4.72 -1.69
CA ARG A 49 14.49 4.54 -0.45
C ARG A 49 14.32 3.07 -0.15
N LYS A 50 14.93 2.64 0.95
CA LYS A 50 14.84 1.27 1.45
C LYS A 50 13.60 1.09 2.30
N PHE A 51 12.86 0.03 2.01
CA PHE A 51 11.72 -0.41 2.80
C PHE A 51 12.00 -1.82 3.31
N PRO A 52 12.48 -1.98 4.55
CA PRO A 52 12.67 -3.30 5.11
C PRO A 52 11.30 -3.99 5.24
N TRP A 53 11.01 -5.05 4.51
CA TRP A 53 9.70 -5.73 4.58
C TRP A 53 9.59 -6.75 5.73
N ASN A 54 10.42 -6.62 6.77
CA ASN A 54 10.49 -7.54 7.91
C ASN A 54 9.43 -7.27 8.99
N SER A 55 8.70 -6.16 8.89
CA SER A 55 7.61 -5.80 9.79
C SER A 55 6.38 -5.35 9.02
N ASP A 56 5.20 -5.60 9.55
CA ASP A 56 3.95 -5.16 8.93
C ASP A 56 3.89 -3.64 8.75
N ASP A 57 4.41 -2.87 9.71
CA ASP A 57 4.46 -1.41 9.62
C ASP A 57 5.30 -0.94 8.43
N SER A 58 6.48 -1.52 8.25
CA SER A 58 7.34 -1.18 7.11
C SER A 58 6.75 -1.61 5.77
N ILE A 59 6.01 -2.73 5.74
CA ILE A 59 5.25 -3.14 4.55
C ILE A 59 4.15 -2.13 4.23
N ARG A 60 3.40 -1.67 5.24
CA ARG A 60 2.36 -0.63 5.05
C ARG A 60 2.97 0.66 4.52
N ASP A 61 4.08 1.11 5.11
CA ASP A 61 4.78 2.32 4.67
C ASP A 61 5.25 2.20 3.21
N MET A 62 5.74 1.01 2.82
CA MET A 62 6.14 0.72 1.46
C MET A 62 4.96 0.81 0.48
N ILE A 63 3.85 0.15 0.81
CA ILE A 63 2.64 0.14 -0.03
C ILE A 63 2.08 1.56 -0.15
N HIS A 64 2.02 2.32 0.95
CA HIS A 64 1.59 3.72 0.96
C HIS A 64 2.47 4.62 0.10
N PHE A 65 3.79 4.40 0.12
CA PHE A 65 4.69 5.15 -0.73
C PHE A 65 4.49 4.79 -2.20
N ALA A 66 4.49 3.50 -2.51
CA ALA A 66 4.34 2.99 -3.87
C ALA A 66 3.03 3.41 -4.52
N SER A 67 1.91 3.42 -3.78
CA SER A 67 0.60 3.82 -4.32
C SER A 67 0.54 5.28 -4.79
N ARG A 68 1.44 6.14 -4.30
CA ARG A 68 1.51 7.57 -4.66
C ARG A 68 2.49 7.89 -5.78
N VAL A 69 3.30 6.92 -6.17
CA VAL A 69 4.35 7.09 -7.17
C VAL A 69 3.76 6.93 -8.58
N GLN A 70 4.07 7.84 -9.50
CA GLN A 70 3.66 7.77 -10.92
C GLN A 70 4.65 6.97 -11.77
N ASP A 71 4.99 5.77 -11.33
CA ASP A 71 5.92 4.87 -12.03
C ASP A 71 5.19 3.58 -12.40
N GLN A 72 5.13 3.28 -13.69
CA GLN A 72 4.34 2.17 -14.22
C GLN A 72 4.81 0.80 -13.70
N ASP A 73 6.11 0.59 -13.53
CA ASP A 73 6.64 -0.70 -13.09
C ASP A 73 6.34 -0.92 -11.60
N ILE A 74 6.42 0.15 -10.80
CA ILE A 74 6.05 0.13 -9.38
C ILE A 74 4.55 -0.09 -9.21
N GLN A 75 3.71 0.58 -10.00
CA GLN A 75 2.27 0.40 -9.96
C GLN A 75 1.85 -1.01 -10.40
N ARG A 76 2.48 -1.54 -11.45
CA ARG A 76 2.29 -2.92 -11.89
C ARG A 76 2.66 -3.91 -10.79
N GLU A 77 3.80 -3.72 -10.14
CA GLU A 77 4.26 -4.64 -9.11
C GLU A 77 3.36 -4.60 -7.87
N LEU A 78 2.92 -3.41 -7.48
CA LEU A 78 2.00 -3.24 -6.38
C LEU A 78 0.62 -3.86 -6.66
N LEU A 79 0.12 -3.75 -7.89
CA LEU A 79 -1.11 -4.42 -8.31
C LEU A 79 -0.96 -5.95 -8.27
N LEU A 80 0.15 -6.49 -8.78
CA LEU A 80 0.41 -7.93 -8.76
C LEU A 80 0.52 -8.48 -7.33
N PHE A 81 1.19 -7.74 -6.44
CA PHE A 81 1.17 -8.05 -5.01
C PHE A 81 -0.26 -8.13 -4.47
N TYR A 82 -1.07 -7.10 -4.70
CA TYR A 82 -2.43 -7.01 -4.18
C TYR A 82 -3.34 -8.14 -4.71
N LEU A 83 -3.26 -8.48 -6.00
CA LEU A 83 -4.06 -9.57 -6.60
C LEU A 83 -3.67 -10.95 -6.07
N ASN A 84 -2.43 -11.14 -5.61
CA ASN A 84 -1.96 -12.39 -5.02
C ASN A 84 -2.18 -12.49 -3.50
N CYS A 85 -2.76 -11.46 -2.90
CA CYS A 85 -3.14 -11.46 -1.48
C CYS A 85 -4.48 -12.18 -1.27
N SER A 86 -4.61 -12.87 -0.14
CA SER A 86 -5.88 -13.46 0.30
C SER A 86 -6.96 -12.38 0.53
N PRO A 87 -8.26 -12.72 0.51
CA PRO A 87 -9.33 -11.75 0.77
C PRO A 87 -9.15 -10.99 2.09
N ALA A 88 -8.68 -11.67 3.14
CA ALA A 88 -8.41 -11.05 4.44
C ALA A 88 -7.29 -10.00 4.36
N VAL A 89 -6.23 -10.28 3.60
CA VAL A 89 -5.14 -9.32 3.38
C VAL A 89 -5.59 -8.14 2.53
N GLN A 90 -6.38 -8.38 1.47
CA GLN A 90 -6.89 -7.28 0.64
C GLN A 90 -7.80 -6.34 1.45
N GLU A 91 -8.67 -6.89 2.31
CA GLU A 91 -9.51 -6.10 3.22
C GLU A 91 -8.66 -5.35 4.25
N TYR A 92 -7.62 -5.99 4.78
CA TYR A 92 -6.67 -5.37 5.69
C TYR A 92 -6.00 -4.12 5.06
N LEU A 93 -5.56 -4.23 3.80
CA LEU A 93 -4.92 -3.13 3.08
C LEU A 93 -5.90 -1.99 2.71
N ARG A 94 -7.16 -2.34 2.41
CA ARG A 94 -8.21 -1.36 2.06
C ARG A 94 -8.70 -0.59 3.28
N SER A 95 -9.01 -1.28 4.38
CA SER A 95 -9.51 -0.68 5.62
C SER A 95 -8.50 0.26 6.29
N GLY A 96 -7.20 0.06 6.07
CA GLY A 96 -6.15 0.97 6.51
C GLY A 96 -6.02 2.26 5.68
N GLY A 97 -6.80 2.45 4.61
CA GLY A 97 -6.66 3.57 3.68
C GLY A 97 -5.35 3.55 2.88
N ILE A 98 -4.72 2.37 2.79
CA ILE A 98 -3.41 2.16 2.17
C ILE A 98 -3.54 2.02 0.65
N VAL A 99 -4.66 1.42 0.25
CA VAL A 99 -4.96 0.96 -1.10
C VAL A 99 -6.40 1.37 -1.41
N ASP A 100 -6.60 2.41 -2.23
CA ASP A 100 -7.90 2.63 -2.87
C ASP A 100 -7.92 1.84 -4.17
N ALA A 101 -8.90 0.96 -4.36
CA ALA A 101 -9.07 0.22 -5.61
C ALA A 101 -9.15 1.16 -6.83
N SER A 102 -9.59 2.41 -6.64
CA SER A 102 -9.62 3.44 -7.68
C SER A 102 -8.23 3.99 -8.07
N HIS A 103 -7.22 3.89 -7.20
CA HIS A 103 -5.87 4.45 -7.42
C HIS A 103 -4.95 3.58 -8.29
N TYR A 104 -5.24 2.28 -8.44
CA TYR A 104 -4.41 1.36 -9.23
C TYR A 104 -4.71 1.40 -10.72
N ILE A 105 -5.88 1.92 -11.10
CA ILE A 105 -6.34 2.00 -12.48
C ILE A 105 -6.36 3.48 -12.89
N HIS A 106 -5.21 4.13 -12.88
CA HIS A 106 -5.06 5.38 -13.64
C HIS A 106 -4.60 5.00 -15.05
N ASN A 107 -5.55 4.96 -15.99
CA ASN A 107 -5.24 4.85 -17.41
C ASN A 107 -4.87 6.26 -17.92
N PRO A 108 -3.59 6.57 -18.23
CA PRO A 108 -3.21 7.89 -18.74
C PRO A 108 -3.75 8.18 -20.14
N ASN A 109 -4.33 7.20 -20.85
CA ASN A 109 -4.93 7.42 -22.16
C ASN A 109 -6.41 7.80 -22.07
N ARG A 110 -6.67 9.07 -21.79
CA ARG A 110 -7.96 9.73 -22.05
C ARG A 110 -7.86 10.96 -22.98
N ASN A 111 -6.74 11.11 -23.69
CA ASN A 111 -6.57 12.15 -24.71
C ASN A 111 -6.38 11.50 -26.09
N GLY A 112 -7.42 10.81 -26.55
CA GLY A 112 -7.60 10.49 -27.96
C GLY A 112 -8.89 11.16 -28.38
N ASP A 113 -8.79 12.45 -28.69
CA ASP A 113 -9.87 13.29 -29.20
C ASP A 113 -10.33 12.69 -30.53
N GLY A 114 -11.41 11.92 -30.48
CA GLY A 114 -12.12 11.43 -31.65
C GLY A 114 -12.99 12.54 -32.20
N SER A 115 -12.37 13.44 -32.95
CA SER A 115 -13.05 14.37 -33.85
C SER A 115 -12.53 14.12 -35.26
N ASP A 116 -13.29 13.33 -36.03
CA ASP A 116 -13.55 13.52 -37.45
C ASP A 116 -14.83 12.75 -37.84
#